data_AF-A0A7C6NCY7-F1
#
_entry.id   AF-A0A7C6NCY7-F1
#
_cell.length_a   1.000
_cell.length_b   1.000
_cell.length_c   1.000
_cell.angle_alpha   90.00
_cell.angle_beta   90.00
_cell.angle_gamma   90.00
#
_symmetry.space_group_name_H-M   'P 1'
#
loop_
_entity.id
_entity.type
_entity.pdbx_description
1 polymer ?
#
loop_
_entity_poly.entity_id
_entity_poly.type
_entity_poly.pdbx_seq_one_letter_code
_entity_poly.pdbx_strand_id
1 'polypeptide(L)' 'MATTTQTLRLVFKNQSGKNVTFSLDNPRDDVTAAEIEAAMDLVIARNIFSSS' A
#
# COMPACT_ATOMS: atom_id res chain seq x y z
N MET A 1 6.70 0.82 25.77
CA MET A 1 7.40 0.69 24.48
C MET A 1 6.66 -0.38 23.69
N ALA A 2 5.57 -0.01 23.00
CA ALA A 2 4.79 -0.98 22.24
C ALA A 2 5.54 -1.27 20.92
N THR A 3 6.10 -2.46 20.79
CA THR A 3 6.55 -2.99 19.50
C THR A 3 5.33 -3.56 18.80
N THR A 4 4.55 -2.71 18.14
CA THR A 4 3.37 -3.13 17.38
C THR A 4 3.85 -3.82 16.10
N THR A 5 3.96 -5.15 16.15
CA THR A 5 4.18 -6.00 14.96
C THR A 5 2.90 -6.05 14.14
N GLN A 6 2.52 -4.92 13.55
CA GLN A 6 1.42 -4.83 12.61
C GLN A 6 1.97 -4.96 11.20
N THR A 7 1.24 -5.62 10.32
CA THR A 7 1.56 -5.67 8.89
C THR A 7 0.41 -5.03 8.15
N LEU A 8 0.65 -3.88 7.53
CA LEU A 8 -0.32 -3.23 6.67
C LEU A 8 -0.29 -3.92 5.31
N ARG A 9 -1.41 -4.55 4.95
CA ARG A 9 -1.58 -5.19 3.65
C ARG A 9 -2.45 -4.30 2.76
N LEU A 10 -1.85 -3.77 1.70
CA LEU A 10 -2.52 -2.96 0.70
C LEU A 10 -2.72 -3.79 -0.55
N VAL A 11 -3.97 -3.97 -0.97
CA VAL A 11 -4.31 -4.73 -2.18
C VAL A 11 -4.76 -3.75 -3.26
N PHE A 12 -4.05 -3.77 -4.37
CA PHE A 12 -4.24 -2.90 -5.52
C PHE A 12 -4.71 -3.70 -6.71
N LYS A 13 -5.69 -3.19 -7.47
CA LYS A 13 -6.05 -3.76 -8.76
C LYS A 13 -5.37 -2.96 -9.86
N ASN A 14 -4.52 -3.62 -10.65
CA ASN A 14 -3.88 -2.98 -11.80
C ASN A 14 -4.83 -2.90 -13.00
N GLN A 15 -4.42 -2.17 -14.05
CA GLN A 15 -5.21 -2.02 -15.28
C GLN A 15 -5.44 -3.32 -16.05
N SER A 16 -4.60 -4.34 -15.83
CA SER A 16 -4.76 -5.69 -16.39
C SER A 16 -5.80 -6.52 -15.61
N GLY A 17 -6.38 -5.98 -14.54
CA GLY A 17 -7.33 -6.68 -13.67
C GLY A 17 -6.67 -7.63 -12.68
N LYS A 18 -5.34 -7.61 -12.57
CA LYS A 18 -4.56 -8.38 -11.59
C LYS A 18 -4.50 -7.64 -10.25
N ASN A 19 -4.60 -8.41 -9.17
CA ASN A 19 -4.41 -7.88 -7.83
C ASN A 19 -2.94 -7.95 -7.43
N VAL A 20 -2.36 -6.83 -7.04
CA VAL A 20 -1.02 -6.69 -6.50
C VAL A 20 -1.15 -6.40 -5.02
N THR A 21 -0.48 -7.20 -4.20
CA THR A 21 -0.51 -7.04 -2.74
C THR A 21 0.83 -6.50 -2.27
N PHE A 22 0.80 -5.35 -1.60
CA PHE A 22 1.93 -4.81 -0.86
C PHE A 22 1.75 -5.13 0.62
N SER A 23 2.76 -5.72 1.21
CA SER A 23 2.84 -5.93 2.65
C SER A 23 3.89 -4.97 3.19
N LEU A 24 3.50 -4.12 4.12
CA LEU A 24 4.39 -3.23 4.85
C LEU A 24 4.41 -3.67 6.30
N ASP A 25 5.57 -4.16 6.74
CA ASP A 25 5.79 -4.56 8.12
C ASP A 25 6.13 -3.32 8.97
N ASN A 26 5.55 -3.25 10.16
CA ASN A 26 5.65 -2.11 11.08
C ASN A 26 5.21 -0.78 10.42
N PRO A 27 3.95 -0.66 9.97
CA PRO A 27 3.41 0.62 9.56
C PRO A 27 3.44 1.58 10.75
N ARG A 28 3.53 2.89 10.47
CA ARG A 28 3.36 3.88 11.55
C ARG A 28 1.98 3.73 12.19
N ASP A 29 1.93 3.80 13.51
CA ASP A 29 0.68 3.64 14.27
C ASP A 29 -0.30 4.81 14.04
N ASP A 30 0.17 5.94 13.52
CA ASP A 30 -0.64 7.13 13.21
C ASP A 30 -1.07 7.22 11.74
N VAL A 31 -0.86 6.16 10.95
CA VAL A 31 -1.34 6.11 9.57
C VAL A 31 -2.85 6.29 9.53
N THR A 32 -3.27 7.32 8.78
CA THR A 32 -4.67 7.63 8.55
C THR A 32 -5.17 7.03 7.24
N ALA A 33 -6.49 6.85 7.12
CA ALA A 33 -7.11 6.41 5.87
C ALA A 33 -6.76 7.32 4.68
N ALA A 34 -6.68 8.64 4.91
CA ALA A 34 -6.33 9.62 3.89
C ALA A 34 -4.88 9.46 3.37
N GLU A 35 -3.93 9.16 4.26
CA GLU A 35 -2.55 8.88 3.85
C GLU A 35 -2.43 7.55 3.10
N ILE A 36 -3.21 6.54 3.50
CA ILE A 36 -3.30 5.28 2.76
C ILE A 36 -3.82 5.58 1.35
N GLU A 37 -4.94 6.29 1.21
CA GLU A 37 -5.51 6.67 -0.09
C GLU A 37 -4.52 7.49 -0.95
N ALA A 38 -3.85 8.48 -0.37
CA ALA A 38 -2.83 9.25 -1.07
C ALA A 38 -1.65 8.38 -1.53
N ALA A 39 -1.22 7.41 -0.71
CA ALA A 39 -0.22 6.43 -1.10
C ALA A 39 -0.74 5.52 -2.22
N MET A 40 -2.02 5.12 -2.16
CA MET A 40 -2.66 4.33 -3.22
C MET A 40 -2.66 5.07 -4.56
N ASP A 41 -3.07 6.33 -4.55
CA ASP A 41 -3.09 7.20 -5.73
C ASP A 41 -1.68 7.47 -6.24
N LEU A 42 -0.69 7.67 -5.36
CA LEU A 42 0.70 7.84 -5.75
C LEU A 42 1.24 6.58 -6.44
N VAL A 43 0.89 5.38 -5.95
CA VAL A 43 1.28 4.10 -6.54
C VAL A 43 0.66 3.92 -7.93
N ILE A 44 -0.62 4.29 -8.10
CA ILE A 44 -1.29 4.30 -9.40
C ILE A 44 -0.64 5.33 -10.35
N ALA A 45 -0.46 6.56 -9.88
CA ALA A 45 0.08 7.68 -10.65
C ALA A 45 1.54 7.48 -11.08
N ARG A 46 2.36 6.87 -10.21
CA ARG A 46 3.74 6.51 -10.55
C ARG A 46 3.85 5.31 -11.47
N ASN A 47 2.72 4.67 -11.79
CA ASN A 47 2.65 3.51 -12.68
C ASN A 47 3.72 2.46 -12.34
N ILE A 48 3.97 2.28 -11.03
CA ILE A 48 5.03 1.39 -10.52
C ILE A 48 4.73 -0.08 -10.86
N PHE A 49 3.54 -0.36 -11.40
CA PHE A 49 3.15 -1.60 -12.06
C PHE A 49 3.79 -1.79 -13.45
N SER A 50 5.01 -1.30 -13.67
CA SER A 50 5.82 -1.67 -14.83
C SER A 50 6.33 -3.11 -14.67
N SER A 51 5.42 -4.07 -14.63
CA SER A 51 5.75 -5.45 -14.97
C SER A 51 5.55 -5.56 -16.48
N SER A 52 6.65 -5.46 -17.23
CA SER A 52 6.68 -6.05 -18.59
C SER A 52 6.57 -7.56 -18.49
#